data_AF-F4LNT3-F1
#
_entry.id   AF-F4LNT3-F1
#
_cell.length_a   1.000
_cell.length_b   1.000
_cell.length_c   1.000
_cell.angle_alpha   90.00
_cell.angle_beta   90.00
_cell.angle_gamma   90.00
#
_symmetry.space_group_name_H-M   'P 1'
#
loop_
_entity.id
_entity.type
_entity.pdbx_description
1 polymer ?
#
loop_
_entity_poly.entity_id
_entity_poly.type
_entity_poly.pdbx_seq_one_letter_code
_entity_poly.pdbx_strand_id
1 'polypeptide(L)'
;MPAAFCCNKDDLAAREMQTGISYVDFDMCARLFSDAVFDSFVRTSFILQDGLAENDGKKLIVVTSADCSVVEKDIASFSLVSDFYFSRIKNTGICACTFSGNKRGFLIDLGVLLHTYADKSRLHAGRC
;
A
#
# COMPACT_ATOMS: atom_id res chain seq x y z
N MET A 1 21.66 5.33 -5.88
CA MET A 1 21.06 6.37 -5.01
C MET A 1 19.56 6.18 -5.08
N PRO A 2 18.83 5.96 -3.96
CA PRO A 2 17.38 5.96 -4.03
C PRO A 2 16.94 7.41 -4.30
N ALA A 3 16.27 7.65 -5.41
CA ALA A 3 15.69 8.95 -5.71
C ALA A 3 14.60 9.23 -4.67
N ALA A 4 14.77 10.27 -3.86
CA ALA A 4 13.73 10.74 -2.97
C ALA A 4 12.57 11.26 -3.83
N PHE A 5 11.47 10.52 -3.86
CA PHE A 5 10.24 10.85 -4.57
C PHE A 5 9.43 11.82 -3.70
N CYS A 6 9.70 13.13 -3.82
CA CYS A 6 8.78 14.16 -3.31
C CYS A 6 7.83 14.57 -4.44
N CYS A 7 6.60 14.10 -4.39
CA CYS A 7 5.53 14.53 -5.31
C CYS A 7 4.24 14.77 -4.53
N ASN A 8 3.37 15.61 -5.09
CA ASN A 8 2.00 15.72 -4.59
C ASN A 8 1.25 14.44 -4.99
N LYS A 9 0.43 13.93 -4.07
CA LYS A 9 -0.42 12.76 -4.32
C LYS A 9 -1.42 12.97 -5.46
N ASP A 10 -1.82 14.22 -5.70
CA ASP A 10 -2.70 14.56 -6.81
C ASP A 10 -2.06 14.26 -8.18
N ASP A 11 -0.72 14.20 -8.25
CA ASP A 11 0.02 13.93 -9.48
C ASP A 11 0.17 12.42 -9.78
N LEU A 12 -0.23 11.54 -8.86
CA LEU A 12 0.00 10.09 -8.98
C LEU A 12 -0.69 9.51 -10.22
N ALA A 13 -1.91 9.96 -10.53
CA ALA A 13 -2.64 9.50 -11.72
C ALA A 13 -1.91 9.88 -13.02
N ALA A 14 -1.36 11.09 -13.09
CA ALA A 14 -0.57 11.53 -14.23
C ALA A 14 0.72 10.71 -14.37
N ARG A 15 1.34 10.33 -13.25
CA ARG A 15 2.54 9.48 -13.24
C ARG A 15 2.25 8.03 -13.59
N GLU A 16 1.12 7.49 -13.18
CA GLU A 16 0.66 6.16 -13.60
C GLU A 16 0.52 6.10 -15.12
N MET A 17 -0.09 7.12 -15.73
CA MET A 17 -0.19 7.22 -17.20
C MET A 17 1.18 7.33 -17.89
N GLN A 18 2.15 8.03 -17.29
CA GLN A 18 3.48 8.22 -17.88
C GLN A 18 4.39 6.99 -17.75
N THR A 19 4.31 6.29 -16.62
CA THR A 19 5.24 5.19 -16.30
C THR A 19 4.66 3.81 -16.58
N GLY A 20 3.33 3.69 -16.70
CA GLY A 20 2.62 2.42 -16.78
C GLY A 20 2.66 1.61 -15.48
N ILE A 21 3.16 2.19 -14.38
CA ILE A 21 3.24 1.56 -13.06
C ILE A 21 2.11 2.09 -12.19
N SER A 22 1.38 1.20 -11.54
CA SER A 22 0.32 1.61 -10.61
C SER A 22 0.86 2.16 -9.31
N TYR A 23 0.13 3.13 -8.76
CA TYR A 23 0.43 3.78 -7.49
C TYR A 23 -0.69 3.51 -6.48
N VAL A 24 -0.33 3.35 -5.21
CA VAL A 24 -1.30 3.26 -4.11
C VAL A 24 -0.92 4.26 -3.01
N ASP A 25 -1.87 5.15 -2.68
CA ASP A 25 -1.77 6.04 -1.52
C ASP A 25 -2.22 5.30 -0.25
N PHE A 26 -1.24 4.98 0.62
CA PHE A 26 -1.50 4.32 1.90
C PHE A 26 -2.26 5.22 2.88
N ASP A 27 -2.20 6.54 2.71
CA ASP A 27 -2.91 7.44 3.61
C ASP A 27 -4.42 7.38 3.37
N MET A 28 -4.87 7.14 2.13
CA MET A 28 -6.28 6.85 1.86
C MET A 28 -6.77 5.59 2.59
N CYS A 29 -5.92 4.55 2.64
CA CYS A 29 -6.26 3.32 3.38
C CYS A 29 -6.36 3.59 4.88
N ALA A 30 -5.46 4.42 5.43
CA ALA A 30 -5.45 4.79 6.83
C ALA A 30 -6.59 5.76 7.22
N ARG A 31 -7.02 6.65 6.32
CA ARG A 31 -8.16 7.59 6.54
C ARG A 31 -9.49 6.89 6.77
N LEU A 32 -9.70 5.70 6.19
CA LEU A 32 -10.96 4.96 6.36
C LEU A 32 -11.23 4.53 7.81
N PHE A 33 -10.23 4.61 8.68
CA PHE A 33 -10.30 4.08 10.04
C PHE A 33 -9.55 4.90 11.09
N SER A 34 -8.98 6.04 10.68
CA SER A 34 -8.37 7.02 11.58
C SER A 34 -8.80 8.41 11.18
N ASP A 35 -9.08 9.26 12.17
CA ASP A 35 -9.31 10.69 11.97
C ASP A 35 -7.99 11.45 11.71
N ALA A 36 -6.93 10.73 11.31
CA ALA A 36 -5.63 11.32 11.07
C ALA A 36 -5.68 12.22 9.82
N VAL A 37 -5.19 13.44 9.99
CA VAL A 37 -5.00 14.38 8.89
C VAL A 37 -3.65 14.06 8.25
N PHE A 38 -3.70 13.54 7.03
CA PHE A 38 -2.51 13.23 6.25
C PHE A 38 -2.13 14.39 5.32
N ASP A 39 -0.84 14.58 5.14
CA ASP A 39 -0.26 15.61 4.26
C ASP A 39 -0.58 15.28 2.79
N SER A 40 -0.59 16.30 1.94
CA SER A 40 -0.68 16.14 0.47
C SER A 40 0.64 15.68 -0.13
N PHE A 41 1.77 15.93 0.55
CA PHE A 41 3.09 15.56 0.08
C PHE A 41 3.49 14.13 0.48
N VAL A 42 4.04 13.40 -0.50
CA VAL A 42 4.67 12.10 -0.27
C VAL A 42 5.99 12.31 0.49
N ARG A 43 6.11 11.68 1.66
CA ARG A 43 7.37 11.64 2.44
C ARG A 43 8.11 10.34 2.25
N THR A 44 7.38 9.23 2.15
CA THR A 44 7.96 7.91 1.92
C THR A 44 7.33 7.26 0.70
N SER A 45 8.19 6.67 -0.14
CA SER A 45 7.79 5.83 -1.26
C SER A 45 8.61 4.54 -1.28
N PHE A 46 7.98 3.40 -1.56
CA PHE A 46 8.68 2.15 -1.78
C PHE A 46 8.06 1.37 -2.94
N ILE A 47 8.88 0.56 -3.59
CA ILE A 47 8.49 -0.24 -4.76
C ILE A 47 8.30 -1.68 -4.31
N LEU A 48 7.12 -2.21 -4.57
CA LEU A 48 6.83 -3.64 -4.47
C LEU A 48 6.99 -4.24 -5.86
N GLN A 49 7.79 -5.30 -5.96
CA GLN A 49 7.99 -6.04 -7.19
C GLN A 49 7.86 -7.53 -6.90
N ASP A 50 7.17 -8.23 -7.79
CA ASP A 50 7.10 -9.69 -7.72
C ASP A 50 8.49 -10.28 -7.99
N GLY A 51 9.10 -10.86 -6.96
CA GLY A 51 10.45 -11.45 -7.05
C GLY A 51 10.51 -12.75 -7.85
N LEU A 52 9.36 -13.34 -8.19
CA LEU A 52 9.28 -14.61 -8.93
C LEU A 52 9.15 -14.40 -10.45
N ALA A 53 8.93 -13.17 -10.91
CA ALA A 53 8.71 -12.87 -12.32
C ALA A 53 9.95 -12.20 -12.94
N GLU A 54 10.56 -12.87 -13.92
CA GLU A 54 11.68 -12.32 -14.68
C GLU A 54 11.29 -11.06 -15.45
N ASN A 55 12.07 -9.97 -15.27
CA ASN A 55 12.13 -8.69 -15.99
C ASN A 55 10.83 -7.88 -16.24
N ASP A 56 9.64 -8.47 -16.12
CA ASP A 56 8.33 -7.88 -16.44
C ASP A 56 7.28 -8.22 -15.35
N GLY A 57 7.77 -8.55 -14.16
CA GLY A 57 6.94 -8.81 -12.98
C GLY A 57 6.09 -7.61 -12.59
N LYS A 58 4.96 -7.90 -11.92
CA LYS A 58 4.07 -6.86 -11.39
C LYS A 58 4.87 -5.89 -10.52
N LYS A 59 4.68 -4.60 -10.75
CA LYS A 59 5.25 -3.51 -9.96
C LYS A 59 4.14 -2.64 -9.41
N LEU A 60 4.28 -2.26 -8.14
CA LEU A 60 3.38 -1.35 -7.46
C LEU A 60 4.22 -0.36 -6.66
N ILE A 61 3.98 0.93 -6.87
CA ILE A 61 4.60 1.97 -6.06
C ILE A 61 3.64 2.33 -4.94
N VAL A 62 4.09 2.17 -3.70
CA VAL A 62 3.35 2.58 -2.52
C VAL A 62 3.89 3.91 -2.05
N VAL A 63 2.99 4.85 -1.76
CA VAL A 63 3.33 6.19 -1.27
C VAL A 63 2.56 6.53 0.00
N THR A 64 3.17 7.35 0.86
CA THR A 64 2.55 7.85 2.09
C THR A 64 3.17 9.19 2.50
N SER A 65 2.42 10.00 3.24
CA SER A 65 2.95 11.20 3.91
C SER A 65 3.61 10.91 5.25
N ALA A 66 3.56 9.67 5.74
CA ALA A 66 4.19 9.26 6.97
C ALA A 66 5.64 8.79 6.75
N ASP A 67 6.47 8.95 7.78
CA ASP A 67 7.77 8.28 7.83
C ASP A 67 7.54 6.79 8.12
N CYS A 68 8.23 5.92 7.38
CA CYS A 68 8.19 4.47 7.62
C CYS A 68 9.47 3.98 8.29
N SER A 69 9.32 3.00 9.17
CA SER A 69 10.43 2.27 9.77
C SER A 69 10.24 0.77 9.59
N VAL A 70 11.36 0.07 9.42
CA VAL A 70 11.37 -1.40 9.42
C VAL A 70 11.47 -1.86 10.87
N VAL A 71 10.54 -2.72 11.28
CA VAL A 71 10.48 -3.26 12.63
C VAL A 71 10.27 -4.76 12.59
N GLU A 72 10.92 -5.46 13.52
CA GLU A 72 10.64 -6.87 13.79
C GLU A 72 9.64 -6.98 14.95
N LYS A 73 8.58 -7.75 14.76
CA LYS A 73 7.50 -7.94 15.73
C LYS A 73 7.04 -9.39 15.72
N ASP A 74 6.80 -9.94 16.91
CA ASP A 74 6.17 -11.25 17.07
C ASP A 74 4.71 -11.21 16.57
N ILE A 75 4.26 -12.27 15.93
CA ILE A 75 2.87 -12.45 15.53
C ILE A 75 1.89 -12.31 16.71
N ALA A 76 2.30 -12.77 17.89
CA ALA A 76 1.52 -12.66 19.12
C ALA A 76 1.37 -11.21 19.62
N SER A 77 2.15 -10.25 19.08
CA SER A 77 2.06 -8.84 19.46
C SER A 77 0.89 -8.10 18.81
N PHE A 78 0.12 -8.79 17.96
CA PHE A 78 -1.08 -8.26 17.34
C PHE A 78 -2.27 -9.22 17.44
N SER A 79 -3.46 -8.64 17.47
CA SER A 79 -4.75 -9.34 17.48
C SER A 79 -5.70 -8.72 16.48
N LEU A 80 -6.54 -9.51 15.83
CA LEU A 80 -7.54 -8.99 14.90
C LEU A 80 -8.63 -8.23 15.65
N VAL A 81 -9.06 -7.10 15.09
CA VAL A 81 -10.17 -6.32 15.68
C VAL A 81 -11.51 -7.05 15.52
N SER A 82 -11.68 -7.87 14.48
CA SER A 82 -12.88 -8.69 14.25
C SER A 82 -12.65 -9.72 13.13
N ASP A 83 -13.33 -10.86 13.22
CA ASP A 83 -13.39 -11.90 12.17
C ASP A 83 -13.95 -11.38 10.83
N PHE A 84 -14.73 -10.29 10.86
CA PHE A 84 -15.19 -9.60 9.65
C PHE A 84 -14.02 -9.20 8.74
N TYR A 85 -12.91 -8.74 9.33
CA TYR A 85 -11.72 -8.35 8.58
C TYR A 85 -11.00 -9.56 7.98
N PHE A 86 -11.10 -10.75 8.57
CA PHE A 86 -10.44 -11.95 8.06
C PHE A 86 -10.88 -12.31 6.63
N SER A 87 -12.16 -12.10 6.32
CA SER A 87 -12.71 -12.30 4.96
C SER A 87 -12.19 -11.26 3.95
N ARG A 88 -11.88 -10.04 4.39
CA ARG A 88 -11.36 -8.94 3.57
C ARG A 88 -9.88 -9.09 3.24
N ILE A 89 -9.11 -9.76 4.10
CA ILE A 89 -7.68 -10.06 3.87
C ILE A 89 -7.51 -10.81 2.55
N LYS A 90 -8.35 -11.82 2.29
CA LYS A 90 -8.28 -12.63 1.07
C LYS A 90 -8.43 -11.82 -0.22
N ASN A 91 -9.17 -10.70 -0.17
CA ASN A 91 -9.51 -9.91 -1.35
C ASN A 91 -8.70 -8.61 -1.47
N THR A 92 -8.15 -8.10 -0.37
CA THR A 92 -7.51 -6.76 -0.34
C THR A 92 -6.14 -6.76 0.32
N GLY A 93 -5.79 -7.79 1.09
CA GLY A 93 -4.58 -7.85 1.88
C GLY A 93 -4.60 -7.01 3.15
N ILE A 94 -5.70 -6.33 3.50
CA ILE A 94 -5.74 -5.38 4.62
C ILE A 94 -6.50 -5.97 5.81
N CYS A 95 -5.89 -5.99 7.00
CA CYS A 95 -6.48 -6.42 8.27
C CYS A 95 -6.43 -5.29 9.31
N ALA A 96 -7.55 -5.00 9.97
CA ALA A 96 -7.55 -4.15 11.16
C ALA A 96 -7.07 -4.94 12.38
N CYS A 97 -6.07 -4.41 13.08
CA CYS A 97 -5.41 -5.06 14.21
C CYS A 97 -5.30 -4.14 15.42
N THR A 98 -5.30 -4.76 16.60
CA THR A 98 -4.85 -4.15 17.84
C THR A 98 -3.44 -4.66 18.14
N PHE A 99 -2.51 -3.73 18.33
CA PHE A 99 -1.12 -3.93 18.68
C PHE A 99 -0.91 -3.74 20.19
N SER A 100 0.22 -4.22 20.70
CA SER A 100 0.66 -4.00 22.09
C SER A 100 0.42 -2.55 22.57
N GLY A 101 -0.17 -2.40 23.76
CA GLY A 101 -0.51 -1.09 24.32
C GLY A 101 -1.82 -0.50 23.80
N ASN A 102 -2.78 -1.34 23.36
CA ASN A 102 -4.09 -0.95 22.84
C ASN A 102 -4.05 0.02 21.65
N LYS A 103 -2.93 0.04 20.91
CA LYS A 103 -2.82 0.82 19.67
C LYS A 103 -3.56 0.07 18.58
N ARG A 104 -4.38 0.77 17.80
CA ARG A 104 -5.07 0.18 16.64
C ARG A 104 -4.35 0.59 15.36
N GLY A 105 -4.43 -0.26 14.34
CA GLY A 105 -3.91 0.06 13.00
C GLY A 105 -4.12 -1.10 12.03
N PHE A 106 -3.32 -1.14 10.97
CA PHE A 106 -3.45 -2.12 9.90
C PHE A 106 -2.24 -3.02 9.78
N LEU A 107 -2.51 -4.29 9.50
CA LEU A 107 -1.56 -5.16 8.81
C LEU A 107 -1.96 -5.19 7.34
N ILE A 108 -0.97 -5.00 6.47
CA ILE A 108 -1.15 -4.99 5.03
C ILE A 108 -0.24 -6.07 4.45
N ASP A 109 -0.84 -7.10 3.87
CA ASP A 109 -0.17 -8.11 3.07
C ASP A 109 0.20 -7.48 1.72
N LEU A 110 1.49 -7.17 1.59
CA LEU A 110 2.05 -6.51 0.41
C LEU A 110 2.01 -7.41 -0.83
N GLY A 111 1.99 -8.74 -0.67
CA GLY A 111 1.88 -9.68 -1.78
C GLY A 111 0.46 -9.67 -2.37
N VAL A 112 -0.55 -9.79 -1.51
CA VAL A 112 -1.96 -9.67 -1.95
C VAL A 112 -2.23 -8.28 -2.54
N LEU A 113 -1.69 -7.22 -1.93
CA LEU A 113 -1.80 -5.85 -2.45
C LEU A 113 -1.21 -5.74 -3.86
N LEU A 114 0.00 -6.25 -4.08
CA LEU A 114 0.67 -6.24 -5.37
C LEU A 114 -0.19 -6.92 -6.44
N HIS A 115 -0.68 -8.15 -6.19
CA HIS A 115 -1.48 -8.87 -7.18
C HIS A 115 -2.86 -8.25 -7.41
N THR A 116 -3.45 -7.59 -6.41
CA THR A 116 -4.77 -6.96 -6.51
C THR A 116 -4.74 -5.66 -7.29
N TYR A 117 -3.70 -4.84 -7.11
CA TYR A 117 -3.66 -3.48 -7.66
C TYR A 117 -2.78 -3.34 -8.90
N ALA A 118 -1.73 -4.14 -9.06
CA ALA A 118 -0.90 -4.08 -10.26
C ALA A 118 -1.60 -4.64 -11.52
N ASP A 119 -2.70 -5.40 -11.38
CA ASP A 119 -3.50 -5.84 -12.53
C ASP A 119 -4.52 -4.81 -13.02
N LYS A 120 -4.88 -3.82 -12.18
CA LYS A 120 -5.89 -2.81 -12.54
C LYS A 120 -5.40 -1.87 -13.65
N SER A 121 -4.09 -1.65 -13.79
CA SER A 121 -3.50 -0.85 -14.86
C SER A 121 -3.57 -1.52 -16.23
N ARG A 122 -3.59 -2.86 -16.31
CA ARG A 122 -3.73 -3.58 -17.59
C ARG A 122 -5.13 -3.47 -18.21
N LEU A 123 -6.16 -3.21 -17.41
CA LEU A 123 -7.53 -3.03 -17.90
C LEU A 123 -7.77 -1.70 -18.62
N HIS A 124 -6.94 -0.68 -18.36
CA HIS A 124 -7.02 0.62 -19.04
C HIS A 124 -6.10 0.73 -20.27
N ALA A 125 -5.07 -0.12 -20.39
CA ALA A 125 -4.18 -0.14 -21.54
C ALA A 125 -4.76 -0.88 -22.78
N GLY A 126 -5.89 -1.58 -22.64
CA GLY A 126 -6.52 -2.37 -23.71
C GLY A 126 -7.71 -1.70 -24.43
N ARG A 127 -7.94 -0.40 -24.20
CA ARG A 127 -8.98 0.39 -24.89
C ARG A 127 -8.36 1.61 -25.56
N CYS A 128 -7.53 1.36 -26.57
CA CYS A 128 -7.17 2.34 -27.59
C CYS A 128 -7.69 1.83 -28.93
#